data_AF-A0A317EXE4-F1
#
_entry.id   AF-A0A317EXE4-F1
#
_cell.length_a   1.000
_cell.length_b   1.000
_cell.length_c   1.000
_cell.angle_alpha   90.00
_cell.angle_beta   90.00
_cell.angle_gamma   90.00
#
_symmetry.space_group_name_H-M   'P 1'
#
loop_
_entity.id
_entity.type
_entity.pdbx_description
1 polymer ?
#
loop_
_entity_poly.entity_id
_entity_poly.type
_entity_poly.pdbx_seq_one_letter_code
_entity_poly.pdbx_strand_id
1 'polypeptide(L)'
;MNTCIAIDDEFSALELLTDYIAEQPQLKLLKTYTNPLVALATIEKSVNPIDIVFLDIQMPEMNGLELAKRIKNKVKKLVFTTAYASYAINSYELDADDFLLKPISTTRFKQTTQKLLSMLNPVIHQNAKEFILVKSTVQRNQFIKLNIAEIIAVEAQERSTKIFTKTGSTSSNSSLSEILGLLDSEIGFSQVHRSFIIAEKQIKILERSYIILNNDLKIPIGRKYAGFYDVMSNKN
;
A
#
# COMPACT_ATOMS: atom_id res chain seq x y z
N MET A 1 -15.53 -6.85 -3.28
CA MET A 1 -15.06 -7.21 -4.63
C MET A 1 -15.17 -5.96 -5.48
N ASN A 2 -14.08 -5.55 -6.13
CA ASN A 2 -14.02 -4.31 -6.91
C ASN A 2 -14.60 -4.55 -8.31
N THR A 3 -15.53 -3.69 -8.71
CA THR A 3 -16.17 -3.75 -10.02
C THR A 3 -15.25 -3.24 -11.11
N CYS A 4 -15.19 -3.95 -12.23
CA CYS A 4 -14.44 -3.51 -13.39
C CYS A 4 -15.20 -3.71 -14.71
N ILE A 5 -14.80 -2.93 -15.70
CA ILE A 5 -15.20 -3.10 -17.11
C ILE A 5 -13.95 -3.02 -18.00
N ALA A 6 -14.04 -3.63 -19.18
CA ALA A 6 -13.02 -3.50 -20.22
C ALA A 6 -13.66 -2.94 -21.50
N ILE A 7 -12.98 -2.01 -22.16
CA ILE A 7 -13.45 -1.31 -23.36
C ILE A 7 -12.31 -1.35 -24.37
N ASP A 8 -12.53 -2.05 -25.47
CA ASP A 8 -11.53 -2.28 -26.53
C ASP A 8 -12.30 -2.74 -27.78
N ASP A 9 -12.02 -2.16 -28.95
CA ASP A 9 -12.70 -2.54 -30.20
C ASP A 9 -12.24 -3.93 -30.70
N GLU A 10 -11.12 -4.44 -30.20
CA GLU A 10 -10.60 -5.76 -30.49
C GLU A 10 -11.18 -6.83 -29.54
N PHE A 11 -11.96 -7.76 -30.08
CA PHE A 11 -12.57 -8.85 -29.30
C PHE A 11 -11.53 -9.73 -28.58
N SER A 12 -10.39 -10.01 -29.22
CA SER A 12 -9.30 -10.81 -28.65
C SER A 12 -8.66 -10.17 -27.42
N ALA A 13 -8.57 -8.83 -27.40
CA ALA A 13 -8.07 -8.11 -26.23
C ALA A 13 -9.07 -8.17 -25.07
N LEU A 14 -10.37 -8.08 -25.36
CA LEU A 14 -11.42 -8.25 -24.37
C LEU A 14 -11.47 -9.67 -23.79
N GLU A 15 -11.29 -10.71 -24.61
CA GLU A 15 -11.20 -12.10 -24.14
C GLU A 15 -10.00 -12.28 -23.19
N LEU A 16 -8.82 -11.80 -23.60
CA LEU A 16 -7.61 -11.86 -22.78
C LEU A 16 -7.78 -11.17 -21.42
N LEU A 17 -8.34 -9.95 -21.43
CA LEU A 17 -8.64 -9.22 -20.20
C LEU A 17 -9.68 -9.95 -19.36
N THR A 18 -10.69 -10.55 -19.98
CA THR A 18 -11.72 -11.33 -19.27
C THR A 18 -11.10 -12.52 -18.54
N ASP A 19 -10.23 -13.28 -19.20
CA ASP A 19 -9.52 -14.42 -18.60
C ASP A 19 -8.63 -13.95 -17.44
N TYR A 20 -7.87 -12.88 -17.65
CA TYR A 20 -7.00 -12.33 -16.60
C TYR A 20 -7.79 -11.80 -15.40
N ILE A 21 -8.94 -11.17 -15.62
CA ILE A 21 -9.84 -10.72 -14.55
C ILE A 21 -10.44 -11.91 -13.81
N ALA A 22 -10.84 -12.97 -14.51
CA ALA A 22 -11.40 -14.18 -13.91
C ALA A 22 -10.42 -14.88 -12.95
N GLU A 23 -9.10 -14.78 -13.21
CA GLU A 23 -8.06 -15.25 -12.29
C GLU A 23 -7.92 -14.42 -11.01
N GLN A 24 -8.58 -13.26 -10.89
CA GLN A 24 -8.47 -12.35 -9.74
C GLN A 24 -9.76 -12.36 -8.90
N PRO A 25 -9.81 -13.10 -7.77
CA PRO A 25 -11.02 -13.19 -6.92
C PRO A 25 -11.48 -11.85 -6.33
N GLN A 26 -10.61 -10.84 -6.33
CA GLN A 26 -10.89 -9.51 -5.81
C GLN A 26 -11.60 -8.60 -6.82
N LEU A 27 -11.67 -9.02 -8.09
CA LEU A 27 -12.28 -8.29 -9.19
C LEU A 27 -13.62 -8.92 -9.59
N LYS A 28 -14.54 -8.07 -10.06
CA LYS A 28 -15.82 -8.47 -10.63
C LYS A 28 -15.97 -7.77 -11.98
N LEU A 29 -15.77 -8.51 -13.08
CA LEU A 29 -16.08 -8.01 -14.41
C LEU A 29 -17.60 -7.83 -14.54
N LEU A 30 -18.03 -6.58 -14.72
CA LEU A 30 -19.45 -6.26 -14.94
C LEU A 30 -19.83 -6.49 -16.39
N LYS A 31 -19.03 -5.98 -17.33
CA LYS A 31 -19.27 -6.04 -18.77
C LYS A 31 -18.03 -5.64 -19.57
N THR A 32 -17.95 -6.13 -20.80
CA THR A 32 -17.00 -5.68 -21.82
C THR A 32 -17.72 -4.92 -22.94
N TYR A 33 -17.02 -4.02 -23.62
CA TYR A 33 -17.58 -3.21 -24.69
C TYR A 33 -16.61 -3.08 -25.86
N THR A 34 -17.09 -3.36 -27.07
CA THR A 34 -16.35 -3.09 -28.32
C THR A 34 -16.65 -1.73 -28.92
N ASN A 35 -17.75 -1.09 -28.50
CA ASN A 35 -18.12 0.25 -28.95
C ASN A 35 -18.00 1.27 -27.79
N PRO A 36 -17.19 2.32 -27.94
CA PRO A 36 -16.96 3.31 -26.88
C PRO A 36 -18.20 4.16 -26.56
N LEU A 37 -19.08 4.42 -27.53
CA LEU A 37 -20.32 5.18 -27.31
C LEU A 37 -21.32 4.39 -26.46
N VAL A 38 -21.40 3.07 -26.67
CA VAL A 38 -22.25 2.18 -25.84
C VAL A 38 -21.71 2.09 -24.42
N ALA A 39 -20.38 2.01 -24.26
CA ALA A 39 -19.74 2.04 -22.95
C ALA A 39 -20.05 3.35 -22.22
N LEU A 40 -19.84 4.50 -22.87
CA LEU A 40 -20.14 5.84 -22.32
C LEU A 40 -21.58 5.93 -21.82
N ALA A 41 -22.56 5.61 -22.68
CA ALA A 41 -23.97 5.68 -22.34
C ALA A 41 -24.33 4.79 -21.14
N THR A 42 -23.65 3.66 -20.96
CA THR A 42 -23.88 2.75 -19.84
C THR A 42 -23.24 3.26 -18.54
N ILE A 43 -22.03 3.81 -18.62
CA ILE A 43 -21.30 4.37 -17.48
C ILE A 43 -22.01 5.62 -16.95
N GLU A 44 -22.48 6.50 -17.84
CA GLU A 44 -23.19 7.73 -17.45
C GLU A 44 -24.49 7.42 -16.69
N LYS A 45 -25.22 6.40 -17.13
CA LYS A 45 -26.45 5.91 -16.49
C LYS A 45 -26.20 5.13 -15.19
N SER A 46 -24.97 4.75 -14.91
CA SER A 46 -24.65 3.99 -13.69
C SER A 46 -24.80 4.87 -12.45
N VAL A 47 -25.54 4.34 -11.46
CA VAL A 47 -25.81 5.01 -10.19
C VAL A 47 -24.53 5.09 -9.35
N ASN A 48 -23.77 4.00 -9.31
CA ASN A 48 -22.51 3.92 -8.57
C ASN A 48 -21.32 4.06 -9.52
N PRO A 49 -20.23 4.73 -9.10
CA PRO A 49 -18.98 4.73 -9.85
C PRO A 49 -18.42 3.32 -10.00
N ILE A 50 -17.78 3.06 -11.14
CA ILE A 50 -17.05 1.82 -11.41
C ILE A 50 -15.67 1.90 -10.73
N ASP A 51 -15.22 0.82 -10.11
CA ASP A 51 -13.95 0.85 -9.38
C ASP A 51 -12.74 0.89 -10.33
N ILE A 52 -12.72 0.06 -11.38
CA ILE A 52 -11.61 -0.01 -12.35
C ILE A 52 -12.14 -0.05 -13.80
N VAL A 53 -11.58 0.77 -14.69
CA VAL A 53 -11.82 0.68 -16.13
C VAL A 53 -10.51 0.37 -16.86
N PHE A 54 -10.50 -0.71 -17.64
CA PHE A 54 -9.47 -0.97 -18.64
C PHE A 54 -9.96 -0.43 -19.99
N LEU A 55 -9.21 0.48 -20.59
CA LEU A 55 -9.66 1.27 -21.74
C LEU A 55 -8.60 1.33 -22.82
N ASP A 56 -8.91 0.86 -24.02
CA ASP A 56 -8.03 1.05 -25.17
C ASP A 56 -7.99 2.52 -25.60
N ILE A 57 -6.82 2.99 -26.00
CA ILE A 57 -6.65 4.38 -26.48
C ILE A 57 -7.18 4.54 -27.91
N GLN A 58 -6.94 3.58 -28.79
CA GLN A 58 -7.24 3.69 -30.21
C GLN A 58 -8.48 2.87 -30.57
N MET A 59 -9.65 3.50 -30.45
CA MET A 59 -10.90 2.92 -30.90
C MET A 59 -11.55 3.77 -31.99
N PRO A 60 -12.31 3.15 -32.92
CA PRO A 60 -13.18 3.86 -33.86
C PRO A 60 -14.23 4.72 -33.14
N GLU A 61 -14.73 5.74 -33.84
CA GLU A 61 -15.78 6.67 -33.40
C GLU A 61 -15.39 7.62 -32.25
N MET A 62 -14.71 7.12 -31.21
CA MET A 62 -14.25 7.90 -30.06
C MET A 62 -12.95 7.32 -29.52
N ASN A 63 -11.92 8.17 -29.42
CA ASN A 63 -10.64 7.79 -28.83
C ASN A 63 -10.80 7.56 -27.31
N GLY A 64 -10.08 6.59 -26.74
CA GLY A 64 -10.09 6.29 -25.31
C GLY A 64 -9.72 7.48 -24.42
N LEU A 65 -8.84 8.37 -24.87
CA LEU A 65 -8.50 9.60 -24.15
C LEU A 65 -9.69 10.56 -24.04
N GLU A 66 -10.52 10.63 -25.07
CA GLU A 66 -11.75 11.43 -25.05
C GLU A 66 -12.78 10.78 -24.12
N LEU A 67 -12.96 9.46 -24.22
CA LEU A 67 -13.87 8.71 -23.37
C LEU A 67 -13.49 8.86 -21.88
N ALA A 68 -12.21 8.70 -21.55
CA ALA A 68 -11.67 8.86 -20.19
C ALA A 68 -12.05 10.21 -19.57
N LYS A 69 -11.93 11.31 -20.33
CA LYS A 69 -12.29 12.66 -19.86
C LYS A 69 -13.77 12.75 -19.50
N ARG A 70 -14.66 12.11 -20.29
CA ARG A 70 -16.11 12.14 -20.05
C ARG A 70 -16.51 11.31 -18.84
N ILE A 71 -15.85 10.16 -18.62
CA ILE A 71 -16.20 9.23 -17.52
C ILE A 71 -15.43 9.47 -16.23
N LYS A 72 -14.52 10.45 -16.17
CA LYS A 72 -13.62 10.69 -15.03
C LYS A 72 -14.33 10.69 -13.67
N ASN A 73 -15.50 11.33 -13.55
CA ASN A 73 -16.25 11.41 -12.29
C ASN A 73 -17.10 10.16 -11.98
N LYS A 74 -17.12 9.18 -12.89
CA LYS A 74 -17.88 7.92 -12.79
C LYS A 74 -16.96 6.71 -12.62
N VAL A 75 -15.65 6.92 -12.56
CA VAL A 75 -14.63 5.89 -12.48
C VAL A 75 -13.65 6.23 -11.38
N LYS A 76 -13.34 5.27 -10.50
CA LYS A 76 -12.36 5.50 -9.42
C LYS A 76 -10.92 5.29 -9.87
N LYS A 77 -10.69 4.30 -10.75
CA LYS A 77 -9.37 3.99 -11.30
C LYS A 77 -9.44 3.71 -12.80
N LEU A 78 -8.50 4.30 -13.54
CA LEU A 78 -8.42 4.17 -14.99
C LEU A 78 -7.08 3.56 -15.40
N VAL A 79 -7.14 2.52 -16.22
CA VAL A 79 -5.97 1.87 -16.82
C VAL A 79 -6.11 1.93 -18.32
N PHE A 80 -5.14 2.53 -19.00
CA PHE A 80 -5.12 2.48 -20.45
C PHE A 80 -4.46 1.21 -20.96
N THR A 81 -5.06 0.60 -21.98
CA THR A 81 -4.45 -0.41 -22.84
C THR A 81 -4.05 0.27 -24.16
N THR A 82 -2.89 -0.08 -24.71
CA THR A 82 -2.44 0.51 -25.98
C THR A 82 -1.37 -0.34 -26.64
N ALA A 83 -1.32 -0.33 -27.98
CA ALA A 83 -0.21 -0.89 -28.75
C ALA A 83 1.01 0.06 -28.87
N TYR A 84 0.90 1.32 -28.43
CA TYR A 84 1.93 2.35 -28.65
C TYR A 84 2.63 2.73 -27.35
N ALA A 85 3.92 2.43 -27.25
CA ALA A 85 4.74 2.73 -26.08
C ALA A 85 4.87 4.24 -25.78
N SER A 86 4.72 5.11 -26.77
CA SER A 86 4.82 6.58 -26.61
C SER A 86 3.81 7.13 -25.60
N TYR A 87 2.59 6.59 -25.56
CA TYR A 87 1.58 7.02 -24.57
C TYR A 87 1.93 6.61 -23.14
N ALA A 88 2.64 5.48 -22.96
CA ALA A 88 3.09 5.05 -21.64
C ALA A 88 4.23 5.93 -21.09
N ILE A 89 5.11 6.44 -21.97
CA ILE A 89 6.22 7.32 -21.59
C ILE A 89 5.70 8.70 -21.17
N ASN A 90 4.69 9.22 -21.86
CA ASN A 90 4.05 10.51 -21.53
C ASN A 90 2.91 10.37 -20.50
N SER A 91 2.89 9.27 -19.75
CA SER A 91 1.81 8.93 -18.81
C SER A 91 1.55 9.98 -17.73
N TYR A 92 2.53 10.82 -17.38
CA TYR A 92 2.31 11.92 -16.42
C TYR A 92 1.32 12.98 -16.93
N GLU A 93 1.23 13.17 -18.25
CA GLU A 93 0.29 14.11 -18.87
C GLU A 93 -1.13 13.52 -19.00
N LEU A 94 -1.24 12.20 -18.88
CA LEU A 94 -2.48 11.45 -19.01
C LEU A 94 -2.96 11.06 -17.61
N ASP A 95 -4.09 11.61 -17.18
CA ASP A 95 -4.68 11.42 -15.85
C ASP A 95 -5.21 9.98 -15.64
N ALA A 96 -4.31 8.99 -15.62
CA ALA A 96 -4.56 7.57 -15.49
C ALA A 96 -3.70 6.95 -14.39
N ASP A 97 -4.17 5.86 -13.79
CA ASP A 97 -3.49 5.21 -12.67
C ASP A 97 -2.42 4.20 -13.10
N ASP A 98 -2.55 3.63 -14.30
CA ASP A 98 -1.53 2.75 -14.90
C ASP A 98 -1.74 2.55 -16.41
N PHE A 99 -0.76 1.92 -17.06
CA PHE A 99 -0.76 1.57 -18.48
C PHE A 99 -0.36 0.10 -18.71
N LEU A 100 -1.05 -0.54 -19.63
CA LEU A 100 -0.80 -1.89 -20.11
C LEU A 100 -0.47 -1.85 -21.61
N LEU A 101 0.79 -2.09 -21.95
CA LEU A 101 1.21 -2.21 -23.34
C LEU A 101 0.74 -3.54 -23.92
N LYS A 102 0.10 -3.52 -25.10
CA LYS A 102 -0.25 -4.71 -25.88
C LYS A 102 1.02 -5.28 -26.56
N PRO A 103 1.25 -6.61 -26.56
CA PRO A 103 0.43 -7.64 -25.92
C PRO A 103 0.54 -7.62 -24.39
N ILE A 104 -0.61 -7.67 -23.71
CA ILE A 104 -0.68 -7.54 -22.25
C ILE A 104 -0.17 -8.83 -21.63
N SER A 105 0.94 -8.77 -20.90
CA SER A 105 1.42 -9.93 -20.15
C SER A 105 0.65 -10.13 -18.85
N THR A 106 0.40 -11.39 -18.48
CA THR A 106 -0.23 -11.74 -17.19
C THR A 106 0.50 -11.13 -16.00
N THR A 107 1.82 -11.10 -16.03
CA THR A 107 2.64 -10.50 -14.96
C THR A 107 2.37 -9.01 -14.81
N ARG A 108 2.34 -8.27 -15.93
CA ARG A 108 2.07 -6.83 -15.90
C ARG A 108 0.64 -6.54 -15.44
N PHE A 109 -0.33 -7.31 -15.94
CA PHE A 109 -1.72 -7.20 -15.49
C PHE A 109 -1.86 -7.44 -13.97
N LYS A 110 -1.20 -8.47 -13.43
CA LYS A 110 -1.20 -8.77 -11.99
C LYS A 110 -0.58 -7.64 -11.16
N GLN A 111 0.55 -7.08 -11.61
CA GLN A 111 1.18 -5.93 -10.93
C GLN A 111 0.26 -4.71 -10.91
N THR A 112 -0.34 -4.37 -12.05
CA THR A 112 -1.27 -3.24 -12.17
C THR A 112 -2.49 -3.46 -11.28
N THR A 113 -3.14 -4.62 -11.35
CA THR A 113 -4.32 -4.87 -10.52
C THR A 113 -4.01 -4.86 -9.02
N GLN A 114 -2.89 -5.44 -8.57
CA GLN A 114 -2.45 -5.37 -7.17
C GLN A 114 -2.24 -3.92 -6.70
N LYS A 115 -1.58 -3.09 -7.51
CA LYS A 115 -1.40 -1.65 -7.24
C LYS A 115 -2.73 -0.91 -7.12
N LEU A 116 -3.68 -1.18 -8.00
CA LEU A 116 -4.98 -0.49 -7.97
C LEU A 116 -5.84 -0.93 -6.79
N LEU A 117 -5.81 -2.23 -6.48
CA LEU A 117 -6.57 -2.81 -5.38
C LEU A 117 -6.11 -2.26 -4.02
N SER A 118 -4.81 -2.03 -3.83
CA SER A 118 -4.28 -1.40 -2.62
C SER A 118 -4.70 0.08 -2.50
N MET A 119 -4.90 0.78 -3.62
CA MET A 119 -5.39 2.17 -3.62
C MET A 119 -6.91 2.27 -3.43
N LEU A 120 -7.69 1.36 -4.02
CA LEU A 120 -9.16 1.36 -3.99
C LEU A 120 -9.74 0.88 -2.67
N ASN A 121 -9.08 -0.11 -2.10
CA ASN A 121 -9.34 -0.57 -0.75
C ASN A 121 -8.16 -0.14 0.09
N PRO A 122 -8.09 1.12 0.56
CA PRO A 122 -7.13 1.54 1.59
C PRO A 122 -7.42 0.88 2.96
N VAL A 123 -8.08 -0.29 2.95
CA VAL A 123 -8.09 -1.23 4.06
C VAL A 123 -6.65 -1.69 4.22
N ILE A 124 -5.97 -1.04 5.17
CA ILE A 124 -4.88 -1.57 6.00
C ILE A 124 -4.81 -3.07 5.78
N HIS A 125 -3.74 -3.55 5.15
CA HIS A 125 -3.44 -4.98 5.02
C HIS A 125 -4.11 -5.74 6.16
N GLN A 126 -5.13 -6.57 5.92
CA GLN A 126 -5.64 -7.52 6.91
C GLN A 126 -4.68 -8.73 7.04
N ASN A 127 -3.39 -8.39 7.09
CA ASN A 127 -2.27 -9.10 7.68
C ASN A 127 -1.31 -8.06 8.30
N ALA A 128 -1.82 -6.90 8.76
CA ALA A 128 -1.10 -6.04 9.67
C ALA A 128 -0.83 -6.91 10.88
N LYS A 129 0.44 -7.27 11.04
CA LYS A 129 0.93 -8.10 12.13
C LYS A 129 0.43 -7.51 13.44
N GLU A 130 -0.68 -8.02 13.99
CA GLU A 130 -1.27 -7.45 15.21
C GLU A 130 -0.36 -7.70 16.42
N PHE A 131 0.50 -8.71 16.33
CA PHE A 131 1.42 -9.08 17.39
C PHE A 131 2.76 -9.58 16.85
N ILE A 132 3.81 -9.40 17.66
CA ILE A 132 5.10 -10.07 17.49
C ILE A 132 5.27 -11.16 18.56
N LEU A 133 6.09 -12.15 18.24
CA LEU A 133 6.56 -13.16 19.20
C LEU A 133 8.02 -12.91 19.51
N VAL A 134 8.34 -12.72 20.78
CA VAL A 134 9.72 -12.47 21.26
C VAL A 134 10.13 -13.55 22.26
N LYS A 135 11.42 -13.87 22.35
CA LYS A 135 11.90 -14.95 23.23
C LYS A 135 11.76 -14.56 24.71
N SER A 136 11.17 -15.43 25.52
CA SER A 136 11.02 -15.23 26.98
C SER A 136 12.36 -15.29 27.71
N THR A 137 12.49 -14.54 28.80
CA THR A 137 13.62 -14.63 29.74
C THR A 137 13.42 -15.71 30.80
N VAL A 138 12.19 -16.24 30.97
CA VAL A 138 11.83 -17.14 32.08
C VAL A 138 12.11 -18.61 31.73
N GLN A 139 11.75 -19.04 30.52
CA GLN A 139 11.92 -20.43 30.08
C GLN A 139 12.55 -20.50 28.69
N ARG A 140 13.42 -21.49 28.48
CA ARG A 140 14.03 -21.78 27.18
C ARG A 140 12.94 -22.23 26.20
N ASN A 141 12.98 -21.71 24.97
CA ASN A 141 12.00 -21.95 23.90
C ASN A 141 10.56 -21.47 24.18
N GLN A 142 10.35 -20.63 25.19
CA GLN A 142 9.07 -19.95 25.40
C GLN A 142 9.06 -18.60 24.66
N PHE A 143 7.93 -18.25 24.04
CA PHE A 143 7.72 -16.97 23.37
C PHE A 143 6.66 -16.14 24.11
N ILE A 144 6.86 -14.82 24.12
CA ILE A 144 5.92 -13.84 24.64
C ILE A 144 5.22 -13.19 23.44
N LYS A 145 3.90 -13.25 23.43
CA LYS A 145 3.05 -12.55 22.45
C LYS A 145 2.88 -11.11 22.88
N LEU A 146 3.26 -10.16 22.02
CA LEU A 146 3.14 -8.72 22.26
C LEU A 146 2.31 -8.08 21.16
N ASN A 147 1.22 -7.42 21.55
CA ASN A 147 0.42 -6.63 20.60
C ASN A 147 1.23 -5.41 20.16
N ILE A 148 1.39 -5.24 18.84
CA ILE A 148 2.19 -4.14 18.26
C ILE A 148 1.61 -2.78 18.68
N ALA A 149 0.29 -2.65 18.72
CA ALA A 149 -0.38 -1.41 19.08
C ALA A 149 -0.11 -0.96 20.52
N GLU A 150 0.36 -1.88 21.37
CA GLU A 150 0.69 -1.61 22.77
C GLU A 150 2.15 -1.22 22.98
N ILE A 151 3.05 -1.45 22.02
CA ILE A 151 4.47 -1.18 22.15
C ILE A 151 4.73 0.34 22.03
N ILE A 152 5.49 0.87 22.99
CA ILE A 152 5.92 2.27 23.04
C ILE A 152 7.38 2.40 22.59
N ALA A 153 8.26 1.57 23.16
CA ALA A 153 9.68 1.58 22.86
C ALA A 153 10.31 0.22 23.14
N VAL A 154 11.48 -0.01 22.54
CA VAL A 154 12.32 -1.18 22.75
C VAL A 154 13.72 -0.68 23.06
N GLU A 155 14.30 -1.14 24.18
CA GLU A 155 15.62 -0.78 24.66
C GLU A 155 16.52 -2.02 24.74
N ALA A 156 17.65 -2.00 24.04
CA ALA A 156 18.70 -2.99 24.21
C ALA A 156 19.46 -2.72 25.52
N GLN A 157 19.45 -3.69 26.44
CA GLN A 157 20.22 -3.67 27.68
C GLN A 157 21.33 -4.74 27.62
N GLU A 158 22.24 -4.77 28.60
CA GLU A 158 23.44 -5.63 28.56
C GLU A 158 23.16 -7.13 28.37
N ARG A 159 22.05 -7.63 28.95
CA ARG A 159 21.71 -9.07 28.96
C ARG A 159 20.39 -9.42 28.29
N SER A 160 19.56 -8.42 27.99
CA SER A 160 18.21 -8.64 27.46
C SER A 160 17.73 -7.38 26.75
N THR A 161 16.64 -7.50 26.00
CA THR A 161 15.94 -6.36 25.43
C THR A 161 14.69 -6.06 26.24
N LYS A 162 14.57 -4.84 26.74
CA LYS A 162 13.38 -4.36 27.47
C LYS A 162 12.40 -3.76 26.48
N ILE A 163 11.13 -4.15 26.58
CA ILE A 163 10.05 -3.69 25.72
C ILE A 163 9.05 -2.96 26.60
N PHE A 164 8.86 -1.66 26.34
CA PHE A 164 7.92 -0.80 27.03
C PHE A 164 6.58 -0.88 26.30
N THR A 165 5.51 -1.12 27.05
CA THR A 165 4.13 -1.15 26.55
C THR A 165 3.26 -0.13 27.28
N LYS A 166 2.05 0.13 26.79
CA LYS A 166 1.09 1.02 27.49
C LYS A 166 0.71 0.52 28.89
N THR A 167 0.79 -0.79 29.11
CA THR A 167 0.40 -1.45 30.37
C THR A 167 1.57 -1.76 31.28
N GLY A 168 2.82 -1.49 30.87
CA GLY A 168 4.01 -1.76 31.68
C GLY A 168 5.26 -2.01 30.85
N SER A 169 6.06 -3.00 31.24
CA SER A 169 7.23 -3.42 30.46
C SER A 169 7.52 -4.90 30.63
N THR A 170 8.09 -5.54 29.61
CA THR A 170 8.57 -6.91 29.66
C THR A 170 10.01 -7.00 29.17
N SER A 171 10.74 -8.02 29.62
CA SER A 171 12.08 -8.33 29.09
C SER A 171 12.02 -9.51 28.12
N SER A 172 12.90 -9.50 27.13
CA SER A 172 13.04 -10.54 26.12
C SER A 172 14.51 -10.89 25.88
N ASN A 173 14.77 -12.16 25.59
CA ASN A 173 16.07 -12.63 25.10
C ASN A 173 16.28 -12.38 23.59
N SER A 174 15.29 -11.81 22.89
CA SER A 174 15.45 -11.39 21.49
C SER A 174 16.34 -10.15 21.39
N SER A 175 17.22 -10.10 20.40
CA SER A 175 18.08 -8.94 20.16
C SER A 175 17.29 -7.75 19.59
N LEU A 176 17.84 -6.53 19.70
CA LEU A 176 17.24 -5.34 19.10
C LEU A 176 17.04 -5.49 17.59
N SER A 177 18.03 -6.06 16.88
CA SER A 177 17.96 -6.29 15.45
C SER A 177 16.91 -7.34 15.06
N GLU A 178 16.77 -8.42 15.87
CA GLU A 178 15.69 -9.39 15.69
C GLU A 178 14.33 -8.71 15.86
N ILE A 179 14.17 -7.89 16.91
CA ILE A 179 12.91 -7.18 17.16
C ILE A 179 12.63 -6.13 16.09
N LEU A 180 13.64 -5.41 15.59
CA LEU A 180 13.49 -4.47 14.48
C LEU A 180 13.01 -5.18 13.20
N GLY A 181 13.57 -6.34 12.87
CA GLY A 181 13.09 -7.15 11.75
C GLY A 181 11.66 -7.68 11.94
N LEU A 182 11.17 -7.76 13.19
CA LEU A 182 9.78 -8.08 13.48
C LEU A 182 8.85 -6.85 13.45
N LEU A 183 9.39 -5.65 13.68
CA LEU A 183 8.72 -4.35 13.75
C LEU A 183 9.12 -3.49 12.54
N ASP A 184 8.69 -3.90 11.36
CA ASP A 184 9.03 -3.24 10.10
C ASP A 184 8.71 -1.72 10.13
N SER A 185 9.52 -0.94 9.42
CA SER A 185 9.40 0.52 9.31
C SER A 185 8.06 0.96 8.70
N GLU A 186 7.45 0.14 7.84
CA GLU A 186 6.11 0.38 7.28
C GLU A 186 5.00 0.37 8.34
N ILE A 187 5.26 -0.19 9.53
CA ILE A 187 4.29 -0.29 10.64
C ILE A 187 4.40 0.93 11.59
N GLY A 188 5.30 1.89 11.31
CA GLY A 188 5.47 3.10 12.11
C GLY A 188 6.39 2.91 13.32
N PHE A 189 7.42 2.07 13.18
CA PHE A 189 8.52 1.94 14.14
C PHE A 189 9.82 2.41 13.53
N SER A 190 10.61 3.14 14.33
CA SER A 190 11.88 3.70 13.89
C SER A 190 12.99 3.44 14.91
N GLN A 191 14.15 2.99 14.43
CA GLN A 191 15.36 2.96 15.24
C GLN A 191 15.95 4.38 15.29
N VAL A 192 16.02 4.96 16.49
CA VAL A 192 16.49 6.34 16.70
C VAL A 192 17.82 6.40 17.45
N HIS A 193 18.27 5.28 18.00
CA HIS A 193 19.55 5.14 18.67
C HIS A 193 20.07 3.71 18.49
N ARG A 194 21.38 3.47 18.70
CA ARG A 194 21.97 2.12 18.62
C ARG A 194 21.31 1.11 19.58
N SER A 195 20.67 1.62 20.63
CA SER A 195 19.99 0.82 21.66
C SER A 195 18.48 1.02 21.69
N PHE A 196 17.87 1.85 20.82
CA PHE A 196 16.44 2.17 20.93
C PHE A 196 15.69 2.09 19.60
N ILE A 197 14.54 1.43 19.64
CA ILE A 197 13.46 1.51 18.65
C ILE A 197 12.26 2.16 19.32
N ILE A 198 11.54 3.03 18.62
CA ILE A 198 10.35 3.69 19.13
C ILE A 198 9.16 3.49 18.19
N ALA A 199 7.95 3.48 18.75
CA ALA A 199 6.74 3.66 17.96
C ALA A 199 6.56 5.15 17.64
N GLU A 200 6.54 5.53 16.35
CA GLU A 200 6.45 6.93 15.91
C GLU A 200 5.17 7.61 16.41
N LYS A 201 4.07 6.87 16.46
CA LYS A 201 2.76 7.35 16.98
C LYS A 201 2.78 7.65 18.48
N GLN A 202 3.81 7.20 19.21
CA GLN A 202 3.94 7.43 20.65
C GLN A 202 4.84 8.62 20.98
N ILE A 203 5.31 9.36 19.98
CA ILE A 203 6.11 10.57 20.17
C ILE A 203 5.21 11.68 20.74
N LYS A 204 5.58 12.17 21.93
CA LYS A 204 4.95 13.29 22.63
C LYS A 204 5.68 14.61 22.33
N ILE A 205 7.02 14.58 22.36
CA ILE A 205 7.89 15.73 22.04
C ILE A 205 9.02 15.25 21.15
N LEU A 206 9.26 15.94 20.04
CA LEU A 206 10.38 15.71 19.13
C LEU A 206 11.33 16.90 19.18
N GLU A 207 12.56 16.66 19.62
CA GLU A 207 13.64 17.65 19.69
C GLU A 207 14.82 17.17 18.84
N ARG A 208 15.73 18.09 18.49
CA ARG A 208 16.87 17.74 17.59
C ARG A 208 17.77 16.64 18.16
N SER A 209 17.90 16.56 19.49
CA SER A 209 18.82 15.64 20.16
C SER A 209 18.12 14.52 20.94
N TYR A 210 16.80 14.60 21.13
CA TYR A 210 16.05 13.61 21.90
C TYR A 210 14.56 13.59 21.54
N ILE A 211 13.90 12.54 22.00
CA ILE A 211 12.47 12.29 21.83
C ILE A 211 11.89 12.01 23.21
N ILE A 212 10.72 12.56 23.53
CA ILE A 212 9.94 12.16 24.70
C ILE A 212 8.70 11.43 24.19
N LEU A 213 8.45 10.24 24.74
CA LEU A 213 7.28 9.43 24.39
C LEU A 213 6.10 9.70 25.33
N ASN A 214 4.92 9.18 25.00
CA ASN A 214 3.69 9.36 25.78
C ASN A 214 3.76 8.85 27.22
N ASN A 215 4.67 7.91 27.52
CA ASN A 215 4.96 7.43 28.87
C ASN A 215 6.10 8.21 29.57
N ASP A 216 6.43 9.40 29.07
CA ASP A 216 7.49 10.30 29.55
C ASP A 216 8.92 9.74 29.44
N LEU A 217 9.11 8.62 28.72
CA LEU A 217 10.42 8.09 28.43
C LEU A 217 11.18 9.03 27.49
N LYS A 218 12.33 9.55 27.96
CA LYS A 218 13.23 10.40 27.18
C LYS A 218 14.33 9.57 26.51
N ILE A 219 14.37 9.58 25.19
CA ILE A 219 15.29 8.78 24.38
C ILE A 219 16.19 9.70 23.55
N PRO A 220 17.53 9.58 23.65
CA PRO A 220 18.43 10.37 22.83
C PRO A 220 18.40 9.91 21.36
N ILE A 221 18.50 10.86 20.43
CA ILE A 221 18.71 10.55 19.00
C ILE A 221 20.20 10.33 18.79
N GLY A 222 20.58 9.13 18.35
CA GLY A 222 21.97 8.80 18.07
C GLY A 222 22.48 9.55 16.83
N ARG A 223 23.78 9.90 16.81
CA ARG A 223 24.41 10.64 15.69
C ARG A 223 24.11 10.05 14.31
N LYS A 224 24.15 8.71 14.18
CA LYS A 224 23.82 8.00 12.92
C LYS A 224 22.36 8.17 12.48
N TYR A 225 21.47 8.48 13.41
CA TYR A 225 20.02 8.60 13.21
C TYR A 225 19.56 10.06 13.22
N ALA A 226 20.47 11.04 13.12
CA ALA A 226 20.13 12.47 13.20
C ALA A 226 19.09 12.91 12.15
N GLY A 227 19.10 12.30 10.96
CA GLY A 227 18.11 12.56 9.90
C GLY A 227 16.67 12.16 10.26
N PHE A 228 16.47 11.40 11.34
CA PHE A 228 15.13 11.09 11.85
C PHE A 228 14.33 12.36 12.18
N TYR A 229 14.97 13.37 12.76
CA TYR A 229 14.31 14.63 13.10
C TYR A 229 13.77 15.33 11.85
N ASP A 230 14.59 15.43 10.80
CA ASP A 230 14.21 16.11 9.56
C ASP A 230 13.09 15.35 8.83
N VAL A 231 13.13 14.01 8.85
CA VAL A 231 12.05 13.18 8.28
C VAL A 231 10.73 13.39 9.03
N MET A 232 10.75 13.36 10.36
CA MET A 232 9.53 13.43 11.15
C MET A 232 8.93 14.83 11.23
N SER A 233 9.75 15.88 11.24
CA SER A 233 9.28 17.28 11.27
C SER A 233 8.58 17.71 9.99
N ASN A 234 8.79 17.01 8.88
CA ASN A 234 8.17 17.28 7.58
C ASN A 234 6.96 16.38 7.25
N LYS A 235 6.62 15.42 8.12
CA LYS A 235 5.40 14.60 7.99
C LYS A 235 4.20 15.43 8.51
N ASN A 236 3.50 16.10 7.59
CA ASN A 236 2.18 16.70 7.84
C ASN A 236 1.08 15.64 7.88
#